data_AF-A0A7X4FA01-F1
#
_entry.id   AF-A0A7X4FA01-F1
#
_cell.length_a   1.000
_cell.length_b   1.000
_cell.length_c   1.000
_cell.angle_alpha   90.00
_cell.angle_beta   90.00
_cell.angle_gamma   90.00
#
_symmetry.space_group_name_H-M   'P 1'
#
loop_
_entity.id
_entity.type
_entity.pdbx_description
1 polymer ?
#
loop_
_entity_poly.entity_id
_entity_poly.type
_entity_poly.pdbx_seq_one_letter_code
_entity_poly.pdbx_strand_id
1 'polypeptide(L)' 'MRSNSKGRILAACEMSFKGRSNAEIASHFKVTDSTVSRWRRLELWIDFEKELVAAYKAAALQKHQGTDADTEPA' A
#
# COMPACT_ATOMS: atom_id res chain seq x y z
N MET A 1 10.77 -9.91 22.62
CA MET A 1 9.95 -10.22 21.41
C MET A 1 8.82 -9.19 21.25
N ARG A 2 9.05 -8.04 20.61
CA ARG A 2 8.00 -6.99 20.43
C ARG A 2 7.90 -6.43 18.99
N SER A 3 8.66 -6.98 18.04
CA SER A 3 8.79 -6.44 16.67
C SER A 3 7.90 -7.10 15.61
N ASN A 4 7.25 -8.23 15.92
CA ASN A 4 6.49 -9.01 14.92
C ASN A 4 5.14 -8.40 14.51
N SER A 5 4.53 -7.53 15.33
CA SER A 5 3.20 -6.97 15.03
C SER A 5 3.24 -5.81 14.05
N LYS A 6 4.21 -4.88 14.17
CA LYS A 6 4.33 -3.72 13.27
C LYS A 6 4.59 -4.14 11.82
N GLY A 7 5.56 -5.04 11.60
CA GLY A 7 5.87 -5.54 10.25
C GLY A 7 4.69 -6.24 9.58
N ARG A 8 3.88 -6.99 10.35
CA ARG A 8 2.66 -7.63 9.84
C ARG A 8 1.60 -6.62 9.42
N ILE A 9 1.43 -5.54 10.19
CA ILE A 9 0.47 -4.47 9.87
C ILE A 9 0.89 -3.75 8.58
N LEU A 10 2.17 -3.40 8.42
CA LEU A 10 2.68 -2.75 7.20
C LEU A 10 2.56 -3.66 5.98
N ALA A 11 2.92 -4.93 6.10
CA ALA A 11 2.77 -5.91 5.01
C ALA A 11 1.29 -6.14 4.63
N ALA A 12 0.40 -6.20 5.63
CA ALA A 12 -1.04 -6.26 5.39
C ALA A 12 -1.58 -5.01 4.68
N CYS A 13 -1.06 -3.83 5.01
CA CYS A 13 -1.37 -2.58 4.33
C CYS A 13 -0.95 -2.60 2.87
N GLU A 14 0.25 -3.07 2.56
CA GLU A 14 0.72 -3.22 1.19
C GLU A 14 -0.14 -4.22 0.39
N MET A 15 -0.52 -5.35 0.99
CA MET A 15 -1.44 -6.30 0.36
C MET A 15 -2.80 -5.68 0.05
N SER A 16 -3.34 -4.90 1.00
CA SER A 16 -4.60 -4.17 0.82
C SER A 16 -4.50 -3.16 -0.32
N PHE A 17 -3.41 -2.38 -0.37
CA PHE A 17 -3.15 -1.43 -1.44
C PHE A 17 -3.05 -2.10 -2.82
N LYS A 18 -2.53 -3.33 -2.88
CA LYS A 18 -2.50 -4.18 -4.08
C LYS A 18 -3.86 -4.82 -4.43
N GLY A 19 -4.94 -4.48 -3.71
CA GLY A 19 -6.30 -4.94 -3.99
C GLY A 19 -6.72 -6.24 -3.29
N ARG A 20 -5.95 -6.73 -2.30
CA ARG A 20 -6.34 -7.92 -1.52
C ARG A 20 -7.46 -7.59 -0.54
N SER A 21 -8.43 -8.49 -0.44
CA SER A 21 -9.52 -8.43 0.53
C SER A 21 -9.03 -8.72 1.95
N ASN A 22 -9.81 -8.30 2.96
CA ASN A 22 -9.49 -8.59 4.36
C ASN A 22 -9.43 -10.10 4.63
N ALA A 23 -10.26 -10.91 3.97
CA ALA A 23 -10.26 -12.36 4.10
C ALA A 23 -8.96 -12.99 3.59
N GLU A 24 -8.44 -12.53 2.45
CA GLU A 24 -7.14 -12.96 1.91
C GLU A 24 -5.99 -12.58 2.85
N ILE A 25 -6.00 -11.34 3.35
CA ILE A 25 -4.99 -10.83 4.28
C ILE A 25 -5.03 -11.62 5.60
N ALA A 26 -6.23 -11.84 6.14
CA ALA A 26 -6.44 -12.59 7.37
C ALA A 26 -5.93 -14.03 7.24
N SER A 27 -6.23 -14.67 6.12
CA SER A 27 -5.73 -16.02 5.80
C SER A 27 -4.21 -16.06 5.71
N HIS A 28 -3.58 -15.08 5.04
CA HIS A 28 -2.13 -14.98 4.90
C HIS A 28 -1.43 -14.86 6.26
N PHE A 29 -1.93 -13.99 7.14
CA PHE A 29 -1.35 -13.77 8.46
C PHE A 29 -1.84 -14.73 9.54
N LYS A 30 -2.73 -15.67 9.21
CA LYS A 30 -3.40 -16.58 10.17
C LYS A 30 -4.06 -15.82 11.33
N VAL A 31 -4.82 -14.78 10.99
CA VAL A 31 -5.63 -13.98 11.92
C VAL A 31 -7.08 -13.94 11.44
N THR A 32 -7.96 -13.28 12.20
CA THR A 32 -9.35 -13.08 11.81
C THR A 32 -9.53 -11.82 10.95
N ASP A 33 -10.59 -11.78 10.15
CA ASP A 33 -10.97 -10.59 9.37
C ASP A 33 -11.16 -9.35 10.25
N SER A 34 -11.76 -9.53 11.43
CA SER A 34 -11.91 -8.48 12.45
C SER A 34 -10.57 -7.94 12.95
N THR A 35 -9.53 -8.79 12.99
CA THR A 35 -8.17 -8.36 13.35
C THR A 35 -7.60 -7.42 12.29
N VAL A 36 -7.75 -7.76 11.00
CA VAL A 36 -7.32 -6.90 9.88
C VAL A 36 -8.10 -5.59 9.87
N SER A 37 -9.41 -5.66 10.10
CA SER A 37 -10.27 -4.47 10.23
C SER A 37 -9.83 -3.54 11.36
N ARG A 38 -9.35 -4.10 12.48
CA ARG A 38 -8.76 -3.33 13.58
C ARG A 38 -7.42 -2.70 13.20
N TRP A 39 -6.57 -3.42 12.46
CA TRP A 39 -5.30 -2.89 11.97
C TRP A 39 -5.45 -1.66 11.08
N ARG A 40 -6.47 -1.63 10.21
CA ARG A 40 -6.79 -0.48 9.34
C ARG A 40 -7.09 0.82 10.09
N ARG A 41 -7.48 0.73 11.36
CA ARG A 41 -7.78 1.90 12.21
C ARG A 41 -6.56 2.41 12.96
N LEU A 42 -5.43 1.73 12.88
CA LEU A 42 -4.20 2.16 13.55
C LEU A 42 -3.56 3.30 12.75
N GLU A 43 -3.04 4.31 13.45
CA GLU A 43 -2.32 5.44 12.82
C GLU A 43 -1.18 4.95 11.93
N LEU A 44 -0.46 3.91 12.37
CA LEU A 44 0.59 3.27 11.58
C LEU A 44 0.13 2.80 10.19
N TRP A 45 -1.10 2.26 10.09
CA TRP A 45 -1.65 1.85 8.78
C TRP A 45 -1.98 3.08 7.95
N ILE A 46 -2.68 4.06 8.55
CA ILE A 46 -3.16 5.26 7.87
C ILE A 46 -1.98 6.05 7.28
N ASP A 47 -0.91 6.25 8.05
CA ASP A 47 0.26 7.00 7.60
C ASP A 47 1.01 6.27 6.49
N PHE A 48 1.20 4.95 6.65
CA PHE A 48 1.85 4.16 5.61
C PHE A 48 1.03 4.06 4.32
N GLU A 49 -0.31 3.97 4.41
CA GLU A 49 -1.19 3.99 3.25
C GLU A 49 -1.10 5.32 2.48
N LYS A 50 -1.01 6.46 3.19
CA LYS A 50 -0.78 7.77 2.57
C LYS A 50 0.56 7.82 1.84
N GLU A 51 1.62 7.27 2.43
CA GLU A 51 2.95 7.18 1.80
C GLU A 51 2.91 6.32 0.52
N LEU A 52 2.23 5.16 0.55
CA LEU A 52 2.05 4.31 -0.63
C LEU A 52 1.30 5.04 -1.75
N VAL A 53 0.21 5.73 -1.41
CA VAL A 53 -0.56 6.52 -2.37
C VAL A 53 0.28 7.65 -2.95
N ALA A 54 1.05 8.37 -2.12
CA ALA A 54 1.91 9.46 -2.57
C ALA A 54 3.01 8.96 -3.52
N ALA A 55 3.68 7.85 -3.17
CA ALA A 55 4.69 7.22 -4.02
C ALA A 55 4.11 6.74 -5.34
N TYR A 56 2.93 6.11 -5.32
CA TYR A 56 2.24 5.67 -6.52
C TYR A 56 1.87 6.85 -7.44
N LYS A 57 1.33 7.94 -6.87
CA LYS A 57 1.05 9.17 -7.61
C LYS A 57 2.32 9.74 -8.24
N ALA A 58 3.40 9.89 -7.48
CA ALA A 58 4.67 10.41 -7.98
C ALA A 58 5.21 9.56 -9.15
N ALA A 59 5.16 8.23 -9.03
CA ALA A 59 5.57 7.31 -10.09
C ALA A 59 4.64 7.40 -11.33
N ALA A 60 3.33 7.56 -11.12
CA ALA A 60 2.38 7.75 -12.22
C ALA A 60 2.63 9.07 -12.96
N LEU A 61 2.88 10.18 -12.25
CA LEU A 61 3.20 11.47 -12.88
C LEU A 61 4.47 11.39 -13.73
N GLN A 62 5.53 10.73 -13.26
CA GLN A 62 6.77 10.55 -14.02
C GLN A 62 6.55 9.76 -15.32
N LYS A 63 5.65 8.76 -15.31
CA LYS A 63 5.30 8.01 -16.52
C LYS A 63 4.59 8.87 -17.57
N HIS A 64 3.80 9.85 -17.15
CA HIS A 64 3.13 10.78 -18.07
C HIS A 64 4.08 11.85 -18.61
N GLN A 65 5.00 12.37 -17.79
CA GLN A 65 5.97 13.40 -18.20
C GLN A 65 7.07 12.92 -19.17
N GLY A 66 7.20 11.61 -19.39
CA GLY A 66 8.17 11.03 -20.34
C GLY A 66 7.68 10.89 -21.78
N THR A 67 6.47 11.36 -22.11
CA THR A 67 5.84 11.12 -23.44
C THR A 67 5.77 12.38 -24.32
N ASP A 68 6.23 13.54 -23.85
CA ASP A 68 6.14 14.82 -24.58
C ASP A 68 7.47 15.31 -25.19
N ALA A 69 8.47 14.43 -25.32
CA ALA A 69 9.80 14.80 -25.81
C ALA A 69 10.22 14.06 -27.10
N ASP A 70 9.30 13.87 -28.05
CA ASP A 70 9.65 13.42 -29.40
C ASP A 70 8.61 13.90 -30.44
N THR A 71 8.52 15.21 -30.69
CA THR A 71 8.02 15.75 -31.97
C THR A 71 8.52 17.18 -32.19
N GLU A 72 9.79 17.31 -32.59
CA GLU A 72 10.26 18.25 -33.62
C GLU A 72 11.73 17.90 -33.89
N PRO A 73 12.14 17.68 -35.17
CA PRO A 73 12.44 18.85 -35.99
C PRO A 73 12.20 18.71 -37.52
N ALA A 74 12.17 19.90 -38.13
CA ALA A 74 12.44 20.28 -39.54
C ALA A 74 11.28 20.26 -40.54
#